data_AF-A0A2G9M4B4-F1
#
_entry.id   AF-A0A2G9M4B4-F1
#
_cell.length_a   1.000
_cell.length_b   1.000
_cell.length_c   1.000
_cell.angle_alpha   90.00
_cell.angle_beta   90.00
_cell.angle_gamma   90.00
#
_symmetry.space_group_name_H-M   'P 1'
#
loop_
_entity.id
_entity.type
_entity.pdbx_description
1 polymer ?
#
loop_
_entity_poly.entity_id
_entity_poly.type
_entity_poly.pdbx_seq_one_letter_code
_entity_poly.pdbx_strand_id
1 'polypeptide(L)'
;MFSKKTILSIAIALILALFIGYGIEVFDAAPDQPRDAFFTQEECEQAGFSWQETPKRAVEDLETGYCDTYEKYSQEAAKHNKVVFIVSIIAGLIAIILGIVLKMDAVSTGILAGGVLIILYGTIRYWQLASNILKFILLGIALAVLLWLGYKKLK
;
A
#
# COMPACT_ATOMS: atom_id res chain seq x y z
N MET A 1 -4.10 -32.60 -6.14
CA MET A 1 -4.79 -32.78 -4.85
C MET A 1 -3.96 -32.10 -3.77
N PHE A 2 -4.40 -30.95 -3.24
CA PHE A 2 -3.63 -30.19 -2.24
C PHE A 2 -3.55 -30.96 -0.92
N SER A 3 -2.35 -31.07 -0.33
CA SER A 3 -2.18 -31.69 0.99
C SER A 3 -2.72 -30.77 2.08
N LYS A 4 -3.15 -31.33 3.23
CA LYS A 4 -3.57 -30.54 4.41
C LYS A 4 -2.50 -29.51 4.83
N LYS A 5 -1.22 -29.88 4.70
CA LYS A 5 -0.07 -29.00 4.99
C LYS A 5 -0.01 -27.82 4.01
N THR A 6 -0.22 -28.06 2.73
CA THR A 6 -0.23 -27.01 1.69
C THR A 6 -1.39 -26.03 1.89
N ILE A 7 -2.59 -26.55 2.19
CA ILE A 7 -3.77 -25.70 2.48
C ILE A 7 -3.49 -24.81 3.69
N LEU A 8 -2.91 -25.37 4.75
CA LEU A 8 -2.54 -24.60 5.93
C LEU A 8 -1.49 -23.52 5.62
N SER A 9 -0.44 -23.83 4.84
CA SER A 9 0.55 -22.83 4.43
C SER A 9 -0.07 -21.67 3.66
N ILE A 10 -0.96 -21.96 2.70
CA ILE A 10 -1.64 -20.93 1.90
C ILE A 10 -2.54 -20.07 2.78
N ALA A 11 -3.32 -20.69 3.67
CA ALA A 11 -4.17 -19.97 4.61
C ALA A 11 -3.36 -19.03 5.51
N ILE A 12 -2.25 -19.50 6.07
CA ILE A 12 -1.34 -18.67 6.88
C ILE A 12 -0.81 -17.50 6.06
N ALA A 13 -0.35 -17.74 4.84
CA ALA A 13 0.21 -16.70 3.99
C ALA A 13 -0.80 -15.58 3.70
N LEU A 14 -2.03 -15.94 3.34
CA LEU A 14 -3.10 -14.99 3.02
C LEU A 14 -3.56 -14.23 4.27
N ILE A 15 -3.86 -14.95 5.36
CA ILE A 15 -4.33 -14.32 6.60
C ILE A 15 -3.26 -13.41 7.19
N LEU A 16 -1.98 -13.80 7.14
CA LEU A 16 -0.89 -12.95 7.60
C LEU A 16 -0.80 -11.66 6.78
N ALA A 17 -0.91 -11.74 5.45
CA ALA A 17 -0.89 -10.57 4.58
C ALA A 17 -2.08 -9.63 4.85
N LEU A 18 -3.28 -10.19 4.99
CA LEU A 18 -4.48 -9.42 5.34
C LEU A 18 -4.36 -8.79 6.74
N PHE A 19 -3.86 -9.54 7.72
CA PHE A 19 -3.69 -9.05 9.09
C PHE A 19 -2.76 -7.82 9.14
N ILE A 20 -1.64 -7.86 8.43
CA ILE A 20 -0.74 -6.70 8.34
C ILE A 20 -1.38 -5.55 7.55
N GLY A 21 -2.03 -5.85 6.42
CA GLY A 21 -2.70 -4.83 5.60
C GLY A 21 -3.78 -4.06 6.38
N TYR A 22 -4.72 -4.78 7.01
CA TYR A 22 -5.74 -4.16 7.86
C TYR A 22 -5.15 -3.57 9.14
N GLY A 23 -4.10 -4.16 9.69
CA GLY A 23 -3.39 -3.61 10.84
C GLY A 23 -2.86 -2.20 10.56
N ILE A 24 -2.31 -1.96 9.37
CA ILE A 24 -1.85 -0.62 8.98
C ILE A 24 -3.03 0.35 8.96
N GLU A 25 -4.15 0.00 8.33
CA GLU A 25 -5.35 0.86 8.25
C GLU A 25 -5.96 1.20 9.63
N VAL A 26 -5.71 0.39 10.66
CA VAL A 26 -6.15 0.68 12.04
C VAL A 26 -5.27 1.75 12.71
N PHE A 27 -3.98 1.79 12.40
CA PHE A 27 -3.03 2.72 13.03
C PHE A 27 -2.71 3.96 12.18
N ASP A 28 -2.86 3.86 10.87
CA ASP A 28 -2.71 4.92 9.87
C ASP A 28 -3.87 4.76 8.90
N ALA A 29 -4.97 5.45 9.16
CA ALA A 29 -6.18 5.31 8.34
C ALA A 29 -5.99 6.00 6.99
N ALA A 30 -6.39 5.34 5.90
CA ALA A 30 -6.44 6.00 4.60
C ALA A 30 -7.31 7.27 4.66
N PRO A 31 -6.88 8.37 4.01
CA PRO A 31 -7.70 9.58 3.95
C PRO A 31 -8.99 9.30 3.19
N ASP A 32 -10.11 9.84 3.67
CA ASP A 32 -11.39 9.77 2.98
C ASP A 32 -11.38 10.67 1.75
N GLN A 33 -11.93 10.17 0.63
CA GLN A 33 -12.25 11.04 -0.48
C GLN A 33 -13.41 11.95 -0.08
N PRO A 34 -13.28 13.28 -0.21
CA PRO A 34 -14.40 14.18 0.06
C PRO A 34 -15.53 13.86 -0.92
N ARG A 35 -16.67 13.40 -0.36
CA ARG A 35 -17.88 13.03 -1.11
C ARG A 35 -18.86 14.17 -1.27
N ASP A 36 -18.70 15.21 -0.45
CA ASP A 36 -19.59 16.37 -0.46
C ASP A 36 -19.19 17.33 -1.57
N ALA A 37 -20.17 17.76 -2.36
CA ALA A 37 -19.99 18.83 -3.31
C ALA A 37 -19.98 20.15 -2.54
N PHE A 38 -18.83 20.80 -2.45
CA PHE A 38 -18.73 22.18 -1.99
C PHE A 38 -19.29 23.07 -3.09
N PHE A 39 -20.41 23.74 -2.82
CA PHE A 39 -21.11 24.55 -3.83
C PHE A 39 -20.60 25.97 -3.86
N THR A 40 -20.03 26.46 -2.75
CA THR A 40 -19.51 27.82 -2.61
C THR A 40 -18.01 27.85 -2.35
N GLN A 41 -17.37 28.98 -2.70
CA GLN A 41 -15.95 29.21 -2.40
C GLN A 41 -15.67 29.20 -0.89
N GLU A 42 -16.56 29.81 -0.09
CA GLU A 42 -16.37 29.91 1.35
C GLU A 42 -16.37 28.53 2.03
N GLU A 43 -17.30 27.64 1.66
CA GLU A 43 -17.34 26.26 2.18
C GLU A 43 -16.07 25.47 1.80
N CYS A 44 -15.58 25.65 0.56
CA CYS A 44 -14.37 24.98 0.08
C CYS A 44 -13.13 25.39 0.87
N GLU A 45 -12.94 26.70 1.08
CA GLU A 45 -11.78 27.26 1.77
C GLU A 45 -11.82 26.98 3.28
N GLN A 46 -13.00 27.00 3.91
CA GLN A 46 -13.17 26.61 5.32
C GLN A 46 -12.81 25.14 5.56
N ALA A 47 -13.10 24.26 4.60
CA ALA A 47 -12.66 22.85 4.63
C ALA A 47 -11.16 22.68 4.30
N GLY A 48 -10.47 23.78 3.97
CA GLY A 48 -9.04 23.82 3.66
C GLY A 48 -8.69 23.19 2.32
N PHE A 49 -9.57 23.33 1.33
CA PHE A 49 -9.36 22.97 -0.08
C PHE A 49 -9.19 24.24 -0.93
N SER A 50 -8.74 24.10 -2.17
CA SER A 50 -8.43 25.23 -3.06
C SER A 50 -9.56 25.47 -4.05
N TRP A 51 -10.11 26.69 -4.10
CA TRP A 51 -11.10 27.07 -5.12
C TRP A 51 -10.41 27.36 -6.45
N GLN A 52 -10.91 26.76 -7.54
CA GLN A 52 -10.44 27.01 -8.90
C GLN A 52 -11.51 27.80 -9.67
N GLU A 53 -11.17 29.03 -10.04
CA GLU A 53 -12.01 29.84 -10.90
C GLU A 53 -12.03 29.25 -12.32
N THR A 54 -13.23 29.06 -12.86
CA THR A 54 -13.41 28.72 -14.28
C THR A 54 -13.60 30.00 -15.08
N PRO A 55 -13.06 30.09 -16.30
CA PRO A 55 -13.24 31.28 -17.13
C PRO A 55 -14.74 31.52 -17.36
N LYS A 56 -15.22 32.71 -16.99
CA LYS A 56 -16.63 33.11 -17.14
C LYS A 56 -17.09 32.87 -18.57
N ARG A 57 -17.93 31.85 -18.80
CA ARG A 57 -18.83 31.86 -19.96
C ARG A 57 -19.93 32.85 -19.63
N ALA A 58 -20.36 33.63 -20.62
CA ALA A 58 -21.34 34.73 -20.50
C ALA A 58 -22.75 34.24 -20.10
N VAL A 59 -22.87 33.64 -18.92
CA VAL A 59 -24.12 33.24 -18.27
C VAL A 59 -24.05 33.87 -16.89
N GLU A 60 -24.91 34.84 -16.65
CA GLU A 60 -24.71 35.93 -15.69
C GLU A 60 -24.97 35.54 -14.22
N ASP A 61 -25.16 34.26 -13.88
CA ASP A 61 -25.74 33.88 -12.57
C ASP A 61 -25.30 32.51 -12.00
N LEU A 62 -24.16 31.96 -12.44
CA LEU A 62 -23.56 30.78 -11.84
C LEU A 62 -22.21 31.15 -11.25
N GLU A 63 -21.96 30.81 -9.97
CA GLU A 63 -20.61 30.89 -9.39
C GLU A 63 -19.66 30.09 -10.30
N THR A 64 -18.72 30.80 -10.94
CA THR A 64 -17.88 30.21 -11.99
C THR A 64 -16.63 29.60 -11.38
N GLY A 65 -16.79 28.53 -10.61
CA GLY A 65 -15.63 27.80 -10.07
C GLY A 65 -15.99 26.43 -9.53
N TYR A 66 -14.97 25.67 -9.14
CA TYR A 66 -15.14 24.40 -8.46
C TYR A 66 -14.10 24.27 -7.35
N CYS A 67 -14.45 23.50 -6.31
CA CYS A 67 -13.51 23.17 -5.25
C CYS A 67 -12.56 22.05 -5.71
N ASP A 68 -11.26 22.33 -5.79
CA ASP A 68 -10.23 21.32 -6.04
C ASP A 68 -9.87 20.61 -4.73
N THR A 69 -10.46 19.43 -4.56
CA THR A 69 -10.19 18.53 -3.45
C THR A 69 -9.11 17.50 -3.77
N TYR A 70 -8.74 17.37 -5.05
CA TYR A 70 -7.88 16.30 -5.54
C TYR A 70 -6.45 16.48 -5.05
N GLU A 71 -5.91 17.69 -5.10
CA GLU A 71 -4.52 17.94 -4.72
C GLU A 71 -4.25 17.51 -3.27
N LYS A 72 -5.05 18.01 -2.32
CA LYS A 72 -4.90 17.69 -0.89
C LYS A 72 -5.10 16.21 -0.62
N TYR A 73 -6.17 15.62 -1.17
CA TYR A 73 -6.41 14.18 -1.05
C TYR A 73 -5.24 13.36 -1.61
N SER A 74 -4.71 13.72 -2.78
CA SER A 74 -3.60 13.02 -3.41
C SER A 74 -2.32 13.08 -2.57
N GLN A 75 -2.05 14.21 -1.91
CA GLN A 75 -0.90 14.38 -1.03
C GLN A 75 -1.04 13.53 0.24
N GLU A 76 -2.21 13.52 0.86
CA GLU A 76 -2.49 12.70 2.05
C GLU A 76 -2.46 11.22 1.71
N ALA A 77 -3.07 10.81 0.59
CA ALA A 77 -3.06 9.45 0.11
C ALA A 77 -1.62 8.99 -0.24
N ALA A 78 -0.80 9.88 -0.78
CA ALA A 78 0.61 9.60 -1.04
C ALA A 78 1.41 9.36 0.25
N LYS A 79 1.15 10.13 1.30
CA LYS A 79 1.76 9.94 2.62
C LYS A 79 1.35 8.60 3.23
N HIS A 80 0.05 8.30 3.24
CA HIS A 80 -0.48 7.00 3.70
C HIS A 80 0.14 5.83 2.93
N ASN A 81 0.12 5.87 1.60
CA ASN A 81 0.68 4.80 0.76
C ASN A 81 2.19 4.60 1.00
N LYS A 82 2.93 5.66 1.36
CA LYS A 82 4.34 5.56 1.75
C LYS A 82 4.51 4.83 3.10
N VAL A 83 3.66 5.11 4.08
CA VAL A 83 3.65 4.40 5.37
C VAL A 83 3.31 2.93 5.16
N VAL A 84 2.25 2.63 4.41
CA VAL A 84 1.86 1.26 4.03
C VAL A 84 3.03 0.52 3.41
N PHE A 85 3.74 1.15 2.48
CA PHE A 85 4.93 0.58 1.84
C PHE A 85 6.04 0.28 2.86
N ILE A 86 6.45 1.25 3.68
CA ILE A 86 7.55 1.07 4.65
C ILE A 86 7.21 -0.03 5.66
N VAL A 87 6.01 0.02 6.25
CA VAL A 87 5.58 -0.96 7.25
C VAL A 87 5.48 -2.36 6.65
N SER A 88 4.94 -2.48 5.43
CA SER A 88 4.86 -3.76 4.72
C SER A 88 6.26 -4.33 4.42
N ILE A 89 7.23 -3.51 4.00
CA ILE A 89 8.60 -3.98 3.79
C ILE A 89 9.21 -4.52 5.08
N ILE A 90 9.11 -3.78 6.18
CA ILE A 90 9.67 -4.18 7.48
C ILE A 90 8.99 -5.46 7.98
N ALA A 91 7.66 -5.48 8.01
CA ALA A 91 6.88 -6.63 8.48
C ALA A 91 7.13 -7.88 7.61
N GLY A 92 7.19 -7.70 6.29
CA GLY A 92 7.45 -8.79 5.37
C GLY A 92 8.86 -9.37 5.49
N LEU A 93 9.88 -8.53 5.70
CA LEU A 93 11.25 -9.00 5.96
C LEU A 93 11.33 -9.78 7.29
N ILE A 94 10.69 -9.27 8.35
CA ILE A 94 10.60 -9.97 9.65
C ILE A 94 9.92 -11.33 9.45
N ALA A 95 8.79 -11.37 8.74
CA ALA A 95 8.09 -12.62 8.43
C ALA A 95 8.98 -13.60 7.65
N ILE A 96 9.70 -13.14 6.62
CA ILE A 96 10.63 -14.00 5.87
C ILE A 96 11.70 -14.60 6.80
N ILE A 97 12.34 -13.78 7.64
CA ILE A 97 13.37 -14.24 8.58
C ILE A 97 12.79 -15.27 9.56
N LEU A 98 11.63 -14.98 10.17
CA LEU A 98 10.95 -15.89 11.09
C LEU A 98 10.60 -17.22 10.40
N GLY A 99 10.07 -17.15 9.18
CA GLY A 99 9.73 -18.33 8.42
C GLY A 99 10.94 -19.21 8.10
N ILE A 100 12.14 -18.64 7.86
CA ILE A 100 13.38 -19.42 7.67
C ILE A 100 13.83 -20.10 8.97
N VAL A 101 13.70 -19.43 10.11
CA VAL A 101 14.17 -19.93 11.41
C VAL A 101 13.25 -21.01 11.99
N LEU A 102 11.95 -20.96 11.68
CA LEU A 102 10.98 -21.93 12.16
C LEU A 102 11.17 -23.31 11.53
N LYS A 103 11.16 -24.36 12.37
CA LYS A 103 11.36 -25.77 11.97
C LYS A 103 10.07 -26.49 11.54
N MET A 104 8.91 -25.85 11.67
CA MET A 104 7.62 -26.46 11.35
C MET A 104 7.29 -26.28 9.87
N ASP A 105 7.29 -27.36 9.07
CA ASP A 105 7.15 -27.30 7.61
C ASP A 105 6.04 -26.36 7.10
N ALA A 106 4.79 -26.58 7.55
CA ALA A 106 3.63 -25.85 7.02
C ALA A 106 3.62 -24.39 7.47
N VAL A 107 3.95 -24.13 8.74
CA VAL A 107 3.95 -22.78 9.34
C VAL A 107 5.12 -21.95 8.80
N SER A 108 6.31 -22.53 8.72
CA SER A 108 7.50 -21.92 8.11
C SER A 108 7.21 -21.47 6.67
N THR A 109 6.68 -22.38 5.85
CA THR A 109 6.36 -22.11 4.45
C THR A 109 5.26 -21.05 4.33
N GLY A 110 4.24 -21.09 5.19
CA GLY A 110 3.15 -20.12 5.19
C GLY A 110 3.60 -18.72 5.59
N ILE A 111 4.41 -18.59 6.63
CA ILE A 111 4.95 -17.30 7.08
C ILE A 111 5.92 -16.73 6.04
N LEU A 112 6.79 -17.56 5.46
CA LEU A 112 7.66 -17.17 4.34
C LEU A 112 6.86 -16.61 3.17
N ALA A 113 5.86 -17.35 2.70
CA ALA A 113 5.01 -16.93 1.59
C ALA A 113 4.20 -15.68 1.95
N GLY A 114 3.69 -15.58 3.18
CA GLY A 114 2.99 -14.40 3.68
C GLY A 114 3.88 -13.16 3.71
N GLY A 115 5.15 -13.30 4.14
CA GLY A 115 6.12 -12.20 4.12
C GLY A 115 6.37 -11.66 2.70
N VAL A 116 6.46 -12.56 1.72
CA VAL A 116 6.53 -12.17 0.29
C VAL A 116 5.26 -11.44 -0.15
N LEU A 117 4.07 -11.96 0.21
CA LEU A 117 2.79 -11.32 -0.13
C LEU A 117 2.65 -9.92 0.51
N ILE A 118 3.09 -9.73 1.74
CA ILE A 118 3.08 -8.42 2.42
C ILE A 118 3.97 -7.43 1.64
N ILE A 119 5.19 -7.84 1.28
CA ILE A 119 6.11 -6.99 0.49
C ILE A 119 5.48 -6.62 -0.85
N LEU A 120 4.87 -7.58 -1.55
CA LEU A 120 4.18 -7.34 -2.81
C LEU A 120 3.02 -6.36 -2.65
N TYR A 121 2.19 -6.55 -1.63
CA TYR A 121 1.07 -5.66 -1.32
C TYR A 121 1.53 -4.20 -1.12
N GLY A 122 2.50 -3.97 -0.23
CA GLY A 122 3.02 -2.63 0.03
C GLY A 122 3.70 -2.02 -1.21
N THR A 123 4.40 -2.84 -1.99
CA THR A 123 5.05 -2.40 -3.23
C THR A 123 4.02 -1.95 -4.25
N ILE A 124 2.99 -2.74 -4.53
CA ILE A 124 1.92 -2.40 -5.49
C ILE A 124 1.24 -1.09 -5.09
N ARG A 125 0.97 -0.89 -3.80
CA ARG A 125 0.30 0.31 -3.25
C ARG A 125 1.08 1.61 -3.53
N TYR A 126 2.40 1.60 -3.39
CA TYR A 126 3.24 2.79 -3.58
C TYR A 126 3.96 2.85 -4.94
N TRP A 127 3.83 1.82 -5.77
CA TRP A 127 4.60 1.67 -7.00
C TRP A 127 4.47 2.87 -7.94
N GLN A 128 3.27 3.39 -8.15
CA GLN A 128 3.07 4.49 -9.09
C GLN A 128 3.75 5.78 -8.63
N LEU A 129 3.79 6.03 -7.32
CA LEU A 129 4.39 7.24 -6.73
C LEU A 129 5.89 7.09 -6.45
N ALA A 130 6.41 5.85 -6.41
CA ALA A 130 7.82 5.58 -6.18
C ALA A 130 8.71 6.09 -7.32
N SER A 131 9.84 6.69 -6.95
CA SER A 131 10.87 7.12 -7.92
C SER A 131 11.47 5.92 -8.65
N ASN A 132 11.98 6.14 -9.87
CA ASN A 132 12.61 5.08 -10.67
C ASN A 132 13.80 4.44 -9.94
N ILE A 133 14.55 5.23 -9.17
CA ILE A 133 15.67 4.76 -8.35
C ILE A 133 15.18 3.81 -7.26
N LEU A 134 14.09 4.16 -6.56
CA LEU A 134 13.51 3.31 -5.51
C LEU A 134 13.04 1.97 -6.10
N LYS A 135 12.32 2.01 -7.23
CA LYS A 135 11.86 0.82 -7.96
C LYS A 135 13.01 -0.11 -8.33
N PHE A 136 14.09 0.44 -8.89
CA PHE A 136 15.27 -0.32 -9.28
C PHE A 136 15.96 -0.98 -8.08
N ILE A 137 16.20 -0.23 -7.00
CA ILE A 137 16.81 -0.76 -5.78
C ILE A 137 15.96 -1.88 -5.19
N LEU A 138 14.64 -1.70 -5.15
CA LEU A 138 13.72 -2.68 -4.57
C LEU A 138 13.68 -3.99 -5.36
N LEU A 139 13.62 -3.89 -6.69
CA LEU A 139 13.75 -5.06 -7.57
C LEU A 139 15.11 -5.74 -7.43
N GLY A 140 16.19 -4.96 -7.30
CA GLY A 140 17.53 -5.48 -7.04
C GLY A 140 17.63 -6.27 -5.73
N ILE A 141 17.08 -5.74 -4.64
CA ILE A 141 17.02 -6.43 -3.33
C ILE A 141 16.17 -7.69 -3.43
N ALA A 142 14.97 -7.60 -4.01
CA ALA A 142 14.09 -8.76 -4.17
C ALA A 142 14.77 -9.88 -4.97
N LEU A 143 15.43 -9.52 -6.08
CA LEU A 143 16.20 -10.46 -6.89
C LEU A 143 17.36 -11.08 -6.10
N ALA A 144 18.14 -10.27 -5.37
CA ALA A 144 19.25 -10.76 -4.55
C ALA A 144 18.78 -11.76 -3.48
N VAL A 145 17.65 -11.49 -2.81
CA VAL A 145 17.05 -12.39 -1.83
C VAL A 145 16.59 -13.70 -2.49
N LEU A 146 15.93 -13.63 -3.65
CA LEU A 146 15.51 -14.83 -4.39
C LEU A 146 16.71 -15.69 -4.83
N LEU A 147 17.76 -15.06 -5.33
CA LEU A 147 19.00 -15.75 -5.72
C LEU A 147 19.67 -16.40 -4.50
N TRP A 148 19.74 -15.69 -3.37
CA TRP A 148 20.32 -16.21 -2.13
C TRP A 148 19.55 -17.41 -1.58
N LEU A 149 18.22 -17.31 -1.54
CA LEU A 149 17.34 -18.42 -1.13
C LEU A 149 17.48 -19.62 -2.07
N GLY A 150 17.48 -19.38 -3.39
CA GLY A 150 17.70 -20.41 -4.40
C GLY A 150 19.03 -21.11 -4.18
N TYR A 151 20.12 -20.37 -3.99
CA TYR A 151 21.45 -20.93 -3.77
C TYR A 151 21.56 -21.76 -2.48
N LYS A 152 20.91 -21.33 -1.38
CA LYS A 152 21.01 -22.00 -0.08
C LYS A 152 20.06 -23.20 0.08
N LYS A 153 18.93 -23.22 -0.62
CA LYS A 153 17.91 -24.30 -0.50
C LYS A 153 17.94 -25.31 -1.66
N LEU A 154 18.44 -24.94 -2.83
CA LEU A 154 18.53 -25.85 -4.01
C LEU A 154 19.91 -26.48 -4.18
N LYS A 155 20.86 -26.14 -3.31
CA LYS A 155 22.14 -26.82 -3.15
C LYS A 155 22.13 -27.53 -1.79
#